data_AF-A0A9K3E8R1-F1
#
_entry.id   AF-A0A9K3E8R1-F1
#
_cell.length_a   1.000
_cell.length_b   1.000
_cell.length_c   1.000
_cell.angle_alpha   90.00
_cell.angle_beta   90.00
_cell.angle_gamma   90.00
#
_symmetry.space_group_name_H-M   'P 1'
#
loop_
_entity.id
_entity.type
_entity.pdbx_description
1 polymer ?
#
loop_
_entity_poly.entity_id
_entity_poly.type
_entity_poly.pdbx_seq_one_letter_code
_entity_poly.pdbx_strand_id
1 'polypeptide(L)'
;MSSSIVLNDSVYWVTFHSGYDFGYLLKVLTCRRLNKLAQLLEVERIGICHQAGSDSLLTSLTFRKLIENFFSGSLEKYAGIL
;
A
#
# COMPACT_ATOMS: atom_id res chain seq x y z
N MET A 1 2.25 -19.08 13.86
CA MET A 1 3.29 -19.09 12.81
C MET A 1 3.14 -17.80 12.01
N SER A 2 4.14 -16.94 12.02
CA SER A 2 4.23 -15.77 11.13
C SER A 2 5.17 -16.11 9.97
N SER A 3 4.81 -15.75 8.74
CA SER A 3 5.60 -16.07 7.54
C SER A 3 6.88 -15.23 7.40
N SER A 4 7.07 -14.21 8.23
CA SER A 4 8.19 -13.24 8.19
C SER A 4 8.40 -12.56 6.83
N ILE A 5 7.36 -12.58 6.01
CA ILE A 5 7.41 -12.13 4.62
C ILE A 5 7.13 -10.62 4.55
N VAL A 6 6.29 -10.08 5.42
CA VAL A 6 6.02 -8.63 5.54
C VAL A 6 6.69 -8.10 6.81
N LEU A 7 7.12 -6.82 6.81
CA LEU A 7 7.79 -6.15 7.95
C LEU A 7 9.14 -6.81 8.32
N ASN A 8 9.90 -7.26 7.32
CA ASN A 8 11.22 -7.87 7.49
C ASN A 8 12.23 -7.19 6.57
N ASP A 9 13.19 -6.48 7.15
CA ASP A 9 14.21 -5.72 6.41
C ASP A 9 15.16 -6.61 5.59
N SER A 10 15.18 -7.92 5.86
CA SER A 10 15.96 -8.90 5.08
C SER A 10 15.19 -9.46 3.88
N VAL A 11 13.90 -9.12 3.73
CA VAL A 11 13.04 -9.60 2.65
C VAL A 11 12.75 -8.45 1.70
N TYR A 12 13.18 -8.64 0.46
CA TYR A 12 12.94 -7.71 -0.63
C TYR A 12 11.67 -8.16 -1.38
N TRP A 13 10.73 -7.24 -1.66
CA TRP A 13 9.42 -7.49 -2.30
C TRP A 13 9.27 -7.01 -3.70
N VAL A 14 8.81 -7.94 -4.51
CA VAL A 14 9.23 -8.03 -5.85
C VAL A 14 7.87 -8.00 -6.70
N THR A 15 7.44 -6.87 -7.39
CA THR A 15 6.19 -6.70 -8.25
C THR A 15 6.13 -5.78 -9.56
N PHE A 16 5.45 -6.14 -10.68
CA PHE A 16 5.38 -5.38 -12.00
C PHE A 16 3.97 -4.84 -12.28
N HIS A 17 3.83 -3.55 -12.65
CA HIS A 17 2.51 -2.91 -12.81
C HIS A 17 1.54 -3.16 -11.63
N SER A 18 2.10 -3.17 -10.42
CA SER A 18 1.53 -3.86 -9.26
C SER A 18 0.75 -2.98 -8.29
N GLY A 19 0.33 -1.79 -8.72
CA GLY A 19 -0.49 -0.92 -7.88
C GLY A 19 -1.75 -1.64 -7.36
N TYR A 20 -2.33 -2.51 -8.20
CA TYR A 20 -3.44 -3.39 -7.82
C TYR A 20 -3.02 -4.53 -6.89
N ASP A 21 -1.86 -5.15 -7.11
CA ASP A 21 -1.36 -6.27 -6.29
C ASP A 21 -1.00 -5.81 -4.87
N PHE A 22 -0.35 -4.65 -4.72
CA PHE A 22 -0.10 -4.07 -3.41
C PHE A 22 -1.38 -3.57 -2.75
N GLY A 23 -2.31 -3.00 -3.50
CA GLY A 23 -3.64 -2.65 -2.99
C GLY A 23 -4.38 -3.90 -2.48
N TYR A 24 -4.26 -5.02 -3.17
CA TYR A 24 -4.85 -6.30 -2.77
C TYR A 24 -4.12 -6.93 -1.58
N LEU A 25 -2.80 -6.92 -1.57
CA LEU A 25 -1.98 -7.39 -0.45
C LEU A 25 -2.31 -6.60 0.82
N LEU A 26 -2.39 -5.27 0.73
CA LEU A 26 -2.83 -4.41 1.84
C LEU A 26 -4.26 -4.74 2.30
N LYS A 27 -5.19 -4.96 1.36
CA LYS A 27 -6.55 -5.39 1.70
C LYS A 27 -6.57 -6.72 2.45
N VAL A 28 -5.73 -7.68 2.05
CA VAL A 28 -5.61 -9.01 2.71
C VAL A 28 -4.94 -8.88 4.07
N LEU A 29 -3.84 -8.12 4.19
CA LEU A 29 -3.08 -7.96 5.43
C LEU A 29 -3.83 -7.17 6.49
N THR A 30 -4.58 -6.14 6.07
CA THR A 30 -5.34 -5.29 7.00
C THR A 30 -6.76 -5.79 7.23
N CYS A 31 -7.24 -6.75 6.41
CA CYS A 31 -8.64 -7.18 6.33
C CYS A 31 -9.63 -6.01 6.19
N ARG A 32 -9.19 -4.88 5.63
CA ARG A 32 -9.98 -3.64 5.51
C ARG A 32 -10.14 -3.25 4.04
N ARG A 33 -11.29 -2.66 3.72
CA ARG A 33 -11.53 -2.04 2.41
C ARG A 33 -10.65 -0.79 2.27
N LEU A 34 -10.20 -0.50 1.05
CA LEU A 34 -9.35 0.66 0.73
C LEU A 34 -9.86 1.97 1.36
N ASN A 35 -11.15 2.28 1.22
CA ASN A 35 -11.75 3.48 1.80
C ASN A 35 -11.61 3.54 3.33
N LYS A 36 -11.72 2.40 4.01
CA LYS A 36 -11.59 2.37 5.48
C LYS A 36 -10.14 2.52 5.92
N LEU A 37 -9.20 1.97 5.15
CA LEU A 37 -7.77 2.13 5.40
C LEU A 37 -7.33 3.59 5.16
N ALA A 38 -7.76 4.18 4.04
CA ALA A 38 -7.53 5.59 3.74
C ALA A 38 -8.05 6.50 4.87
N GLN A 39 -9.25 6.25 5.37
CA GLN A 39 -9.81 7.01 6.50
C GLN A 39 -8.96 6.90 7.77
N LEU A 40 -8.43 5.70 8.08
CA LEU A 40 -7.58 5.50 9.26
C LEU A 40 -6.22 6.16 9.15
N LEU A 41 -5.71 6.29 7.92
CA LEU A 41 -4.45 6.96 7.62
C LEU A 41 -4.63 8.44 7.30
N GLU A 42 -5.84 8.97 7.50
CA GLU A 42 -6.19 10.38 7.25
C GLU A 42 -5.89 10.82 5.80
N VAL A 43 -6.12 9.90 4.84
CA VAL A 43 -5.99 10.15 3.41
C VAL A 43 -7.37 10.46 2.83
N GLU A 44 -7.53 11.66 2.30
CA GLU A 44 -8.76 12.10 1.64
C GLU A 44 -8.84 11.58 0.20
N ARG A 45 -10.04 11.20 -0.23
CA ARG A 45 -10.32 10.81 -1.62
C ARG A 45 -10.54 12.03 -2.48
N ILE A 46 -9.84 12.07 -3.61
CA ILE A 46 -10.10 13.03 -4.69
C ILE A 46 -10.82 12.29 -5.83
N GLY A 47 -12.00 12.79 -6.23
CA GLY A 47 -12.83 12.22 -7.30
C GLY A 47 -13.89 11.21 -6.83
N ILE A 48 -14.56 10.59 -7.80
CA ILE A 48 -15.73 9.72 -7.57
C ILE A 48 -15.29 8.29 -7.21
N CYS A 49 -15.92 7.70 -6.18
CA CYS A 49 -15.70 6.29 -5.83
C CYS A 49 -16.13 5.37 -6.99
N HIS A 50 -15.41 4.27 -7.21
CA HIS A 50 -15.61 3.33 -8.34
C HIS A 50 -15.18 3.85 -9.71
N GLN A 51 -14.45 4.97 -9.76
CA GLN A 51 -13.75 5.41 -10.95
C GLN A 51 -12.27 5.04 -10.85
N ALA A 52 -11.76 4.33 -11.87
CA ALA A 52 -10.40 3.79 -11.87
C ALA A 52 -9.33 4.84 -11.53
N GLY A 53 -9.47 6.08 -12.03
CA GLY A 53 -8.55 7.18 -11.72
C GLY A 53 -8.55 7.58 -10.24
N SER A 54 -9.73 7.83 -9.67
CA SER A 54 -9.88 8.19 -8.24
C SER A 54 -9.40 7.06 -7.33
N ASP A 55 -9.73 5.81 -7.67
CA ASP A 55 -9.34 4.63 -6.90
C ASP A 55 -7.83 4.37 -6.97
N SER A 56 -7.19 4.56 -8.13
CA SER A 56 -5.73 4.42 -8.28
C SER A 56 -4.98 5.51 -7.50
N LEU A 57 -5.47 6.75 -7.55
CA LEU A 57 -4.89 7.86 -6.77
C LEU A 57 -5.01 7.60 -5.26
N LEU A 58 -6.20 7.21 -4.80
CA LEU A 58 -6.42 6.89 -3.39
C LEU A 58 -5.55 5.72 -2.93
N THR A 59 -5.41 4.68 -3.75
CA THR A 59 -4.54 3.53 -3.48
C THR A 59 -3.09 3.96 -3.29
N SER A 60 -2.56 4.77 -4.22
CA SER A 60 -1.18 5.26 -4.18
C SER A 60 -0.91 6.13 -2.94
N LEU A 61 -1.81 7.07 -2.63
CA LEU A 61 -1.67 7.95 -1.46
C LEU A 61 -1.76 7.17 -0.15
N THR A 62 -2.71 6.22 -0.06
CA THR A 62 -2.88 5.36 1.11
C THR A 62 -1.65 4.49 1.33
N PHE A 63 -1.09 3.92 0.26
CA PHE A 63 0.14 3.14 0.32
C PHE A 63 1.33 4.00 0.78
N ARG A 64 1.52 5.18 0.18
CA ARG A 64 2.59 6.11 0.58
C ARG A 64 2.51 6.47 2.06
N LYS A 65 1.32 6.82 2.55
CA LYS A 65 1.10 7.19 3.96
C LYS A 65 1.39 6.02 4.91
N LEU A 66 1.07 4.81 4.48
CA LEU A 66 1.38 3.59 5.22
C LEU A 66 2.89 3.34 5.28
N ILE A 67 3.61 3.50 4.15
CA ILE A 67 5.07 3.41 4.13
C ILE A 67 5.68 4.48 5.04
N GLU A 68 5.27 5.74 4.94
CA GLU A 68 5.76 6.83 5.80
C GLU A 68 5.54 6.57 7.29
N ASN A 69 4.37 6.04 7.66
CA ASN A 69 4.00 5.83 9.07
C ASN A 69 4.66 4.59 9.70
N PHE A 70 4.94 3.55 8.91
CA PHE A 70 5.37 2.24 9.44
C PHE A 70 6.75 1.77 8.98
N PHE A 71 7.29 2.32 7.89
CA PHE A 71 8.57 1.91 7.31
C PHE A 71 9.56 3.09 7.37
N SER A 72 10.38 3.12 8.42
CA SER A 72 11.40 4.15 8.60
C SER A 72 12.60 3.94 7.66
N GLY A 73 12.78 4.80 6.65
CA GLY A 73 13.98 4.81 5.79
C GLY A 73 13.75 5.32 4.36
N SER A 74 14.81 5.26 3.52
CA SER A 74 14.72 5.63 2.10
C SER A 74 13.81 4.67 1.32
N LEU A 75 12.88 5.23 0.53
CA LEU A 75 12.01 4.47 -0.38
C LEU A 75 12.79 3.69 -1.44
N GLU A 76 14.04 4.07 -1.70
CA GLU A 76 14.95 3.37 -2.63
C GLU A 76 15.21 1.93 -2.18
N LYS A 77 15.15 1.65 -0.87
CA LYS A 77 15.26 0.28 -0.34
C LYS A 77 14.09 -0.62 -0.71
N TYR A 78 13.02 -0.04 -1.25
CA TYR A 78 11.79 -0.72 -1.66
C TYR A 78 11.50 -0.53 -3.17
N ALA A 79 12.33 0.23 -3.89
CA ALA A 79 12.13 0.58 -5.30
C ALA A 79 12.83 -0.42 -6.25
N GLY A 80 12.17 -0.80 -7.35
CA GLY A 80 12.72 -1.73 -8.35
C GLY A 80 12.80 -3.17 -7.87
N ILE A 81 12.20 -3.44 -6.72
CA ILE A 81 12.18 -4.76 -6.15
C ILE A 81 10.97 -5.43 -6.85
N LEU A 82 11.28 -6.45 -7.69
CA LEU A 82 10.40 -7.36 -8.51
C LEU A 82 10.36 -8.92 -8.57
#